data_AF-A0A1A8TB25-F1
#
_entry.id   AF-A0A1A8TB25-F1
#
_cell.length_a   1.000
_cell.length_b   1.000
_cell.length_c   1.000
_cell.angle_alpha   90.00
_cell.angle_beta   90.00
_cell.angle_gamma   90.00
#
_symmetry.space_group_name_H-M   'P 1'
#
loop_
_entity.id
_entity.type
_entity.pdbx_description
1 polymer ?
#
loop_
_entity_poly.entity_id
_entity_poly.type
_entity_poly.pdbx_seq_one_letter_code
_entity_poly.pdbx_strand_id
1 'polypeptide(L)'
;MTATFSDIESAVEFVSSGDGMSEAYVDIQTGAIFYVDDVVEEEVPEDLYENSRYISLPGKYDLGLDKNTAIQFVAENLPAQLELAYEIFSKKGAYRRFKDFLNASDKLEAWYSYEERALRDAIIEWCQENNVPFSEAV
;
A
#
# COMPACT_ATOMS: atom_id res chain seq x y z
N MET A 1 2.74 -11.38 21.45
CA MET A 1 2.77 -11.62 19.99
C MET A 1 2.94 -10.26 19.35
N THR A 2 3.55 -10.20 18.16
CA THR A 2 3.71 -8.97 17.37
C THR A 2 3.06 -9.22 16.02
N ALA A 3 2.59 -8.16 15.35
CA ALA A 3 2.00 -8.29 14.02
C ALA A 3 3.04 -8.89 13.07
N THR A 4 2.63 -9.78 12.17
CA THR A 4 3.54 -10.21 11.11
C THR A 4 3.54 -9.19 9.98
N PHE A 5 4.62 -9.13 9.22
CA PHE A 5 4.67 -8.27 8.02
C PHE A 5 3.49 -8.56 7.07
N SER A 6 3.12 -9.83 6.91
CA SER A 6 1.99 -10.24 6.06
C SER A 6 0.64 -9.69 6.56
N ASP A 7 0.46 -9.59 7.88
CA ASP A 7 -0.77 -9.02 8.46
C ASP A 7 -0.85 -7.52 8.15
N ILE A 8 0.27 -6.81 8.31
CA ILE A 8 0.36 -5.37 8.01
C ILE A 8 0.14 -5.11 6.52
N GLU A 9 0.77 -5.91 5.65
CA GLU A 9 0.57 -5.81 4.20
C GLU A 9 -0.89 -6.00 3.83
N SER A 10 -1.54 -7.04 4.34
CA SER A 10 -2.98 -7.31 4.10
C SER A 10 -3.86 -6.13 4.54
N ALA A 11 -3.52 -5.52 5.68
CA ALA A 11 -4.23 -4.36 6.19
C ALA A 11 -4.05 -3.10 5.33
N VAL A 12 -2.83 -2.86 4.83
CA VAL A 12 -2.57 -1.77 3.87
C VAL A 12 -3.35 -2.00 2.57
N GLU A 13 -3.44 -3.24 2.08
CA GLU A 13 -4.24 -3.57 0.90
C GLU A 13 -5.74 -3.35 1.12
N PHE A 14 -6.24 -3.68 2.31
CA PHE A 14 -7.62 -3.41 2.71
C PHE A 14 -7.94 -1.91 2.66
N VAL A 15 -7.14 -1.09 3.35
CA VAL A 15 -7.30 0.38 3.35
C VAL A 15 -7.25 0.95 1.93
N SER A 16 -6.33 0.44 1.10
CA SER A 16 -6.18 0.88 -0.30
C SER A 16 -7.38 0.56 -1.18
N SER A 17 -8.09 -0.53 -0.87
CA SER A 17 -9.23 -1.00 -1.65
C SER A 17 -10.54 -0.31 -1.25
N GLY A 18 -10.56 0.30 -0.06
CA GLY A 18 -11.73 0.93 0.54
C GLY A 18 -12.15 2.28 -0.04
N ASP A 19 -11.42 2.84 -1.01
CA ASP A 19 -11.65 4.18 -1.55
C ASP A 19 -11.76 5.28 -0.46
N GLY A 20 -11.05 5.09 0.66
CA GLY A 20 -11.08 6.00 1.82
C GLY A 20 -12.19 5.73 2.83
N MET A 21 -12.97 4.68 2.66
CA MET A 21 -14.02 4.24 3.60
C MET A 21 -13.58 3.07 4.50
N SER A 22 -12.49 2.39 4.13
CA SER A 22 -11.90 1.32 4.89
C SER A 22 -10.67 1.83 5.66
N GLU A 23 -10.63 1.57 6.95
CA GLU A 23 -9.52 1.91 7.83
C GLU A 23 -8.98 0.63 8.50
N ALA A 24 -7.71 0.63 8.85
CA ALA A 24 -7.13 -0.44 9.67
C ALA A 24 -6.26 0.17 10.76
N TYR A 25 -6.22 -0.45 11.93
CA TYR A 25 -5.49 0.04 13.09
C TYR A 25 -4.65 -1.08 13.69
N VAL A 26 -3.36 -0.82 13.94
CA VAL A 26 -2.47 -1.75 14.63
C VAL A 26 -2.31 -1.35 16.10
N ASP A 27 -2.51 -2.29 17.01
CA ASP A 27 -2.15 -2.15 18.42
C ASP A 27 -0.66 -2.43 18.60
N ILE A 28 0.13 -1.41 18.87
CA ILE A 28 1.59 -1.54 19.05
C ILE A 28 2.00 -2.36 20.27
N GLN A 29 1.09 -2.63 21.21
CA GLN A 29 1.38 -3.44 22.40
C GLN A 29 1.19 -4.93 22.15
N THR A 30 0.17 -5.28 21.37
CA THR A 30 -0.25 -6.67 21.16
C THR A 30 0.01 -7.20 19.76
N GLY A 31 0.24 -6.31 18.80
CA GLY A 31 0.32 -6.63 17.37
C GLY A 31 -1.02 -7.00 16.74
N ALA A 32 -2.15 -6.81 17.43
CA ALA A 32 -3.47 -7.03 16.85
C ALA A 32 -3.77 -5.94 15.81
N ILE A 33 -4.42 -6.34 14.72
CA ILE A 33 -4.91 -5.41 13.69
C ILE A 33 -6.43 -5.45 13.71
N PHE A 34 -7.05 -4.27 13.71
CA PHE A 34 -8.49 -4.07 13.69
C PHE A 34 -8.88 -3.44 12.36
N TYR A 35 -9.88 -4.01 11.70
CA TYR A 35 -10.38 -3.53 10.42
C TYR A 35 -11.71 -2.80 10.65
N VAL A 36 -11.84 -1.59 10.11
CA VAL A 36 -13.04 -0.76 10.24
C VAL A 36 -13.53 -0.43 8.84
N ASP A 37 -14.76 -0.81 8.53
CA ASP A 37 -15.47 -0.43 7.31
C ASP A 37 -16.98 -0.60 7.55
N ASP A 38 -17.81 0.11 6.79
CA ASP A 38 -19.27 -0.02 6.82
C ASP A 38 -19.76 -1.47 6.60
N VAL A 39 -18.99 -2.32 5.92
CA VAL A 39 -19.32 -3.72 5.65
C VAL A 39 -18.66 -4.72 6.60
N VAL A 40 -17.72 -4.28 7.43
CA VAL A 40 -16.97 -5.16 8.35
C VAL A 40 -17.65 -5.18 9.72
N GLU A 41 -18.22 -6.32 10.09
CA GLU A 41 -18.82 -6.56 11.42
C GLU A 41 -17.77 -7.07 12.44
N GLU A 42 -16.58 -6.46 12.47
CA GLU A 42 -15.53 -6.82 13.43
C GLU A 42 -15.68 -6.01 14.72
N GLU A 43 -15.62 -6.69 15.88
CA GLU A 43 -15.65 -6.00 17.17
C GLU A 43 -14.33 -5.27 17.40
N VAL A 44 -14.39 -3.94 17.39
CA VAL A 44 -13.25 -3.08 17.70
C VAL A 44 -13.29 -2.58 19.14
N PRO A 45 -12.13 -2.30 19.77
CA PRO A 45 -12.07 -1.71 21.10
C PRO A 45 -12.83 -0.38 21.18
N GLU A 46 -13.56 -0.14 22.28
CA GLU A 46 -14.28 1.13 22.47
C GLU A 46 -13.34 2.34 22.54
N ASP A 47 -12.08 2.13 22.97
CA ASP A 47 -11.04 3.15 23.08
C ASP A 47 -10.17 3.28 21.81
N LEU A 48 -10.54 2.65 20.69
CA LEU A 48 -9.73 2.59 19.46
C LEU A 48 -9.25 3.97 18.99
N TYR A 49 -10.17 4.94 18.93
CA TYR A 49 -9.88 6.30 18.45
C TYR A 49 -9.32 7.23 19.53
N GLU A 50 -9.38 6.83 20.81
CA GLU A 50 -8.97 7.66 21.95
C GLU A 50 -7.58 7.31 22.45
N ASN A 51 -7.11 6.10 22.17
CA ASN A 51 -5.89 5.56 22.73
C ASN A 51 -4.75 5.53 21.70
N SER A 52 -3.66 6.23 22.00
CA SER A 52 -2.48 6.36 21.12
C SER A 52 -1.70 5.06 20.91
N ARG A 53 -2.07 3.95 21.57
CA ARG A 53 -1.50 2.63 21.27
C ARG A 53 -1.96 2.09 19.91
N TYR A 54 -3.10 2.56 19.43
CA TYR A 54 -3.66 2.18 18.14
C TYR A 54 -3.18 3.16 17.10
N ILE A 55 -2.40 2.66 16.14
CA ILE A 55 -1.89 3.48 15.04
C ILE A 55 -2.67 3.10 13.78
N SER A 56 -3.24 4.11 13.12
CA SER A 56 -3.91 3.93 11.82
C SER A 56 -2.89 3.52 10.76
N LEU A 57 -3.18 2.45 10.04
CA LEU A 57 -2.36 1.93 8.94
C LEU A 57 -2.65 2.72 7.65
N PRO A 58 -1.61 3.06 6.88
CA PRO A 58 -1.74 3.84 5.66
C PRO A 58 -2.30 3.00 4.51
N GLY A 59 -2.92 3.66 3.52
CA GLY A 59 -3.15 3.05 2.22
C GLY A 59 -1.91 3.14 1.32
N LYS A 60 -1.94 2.46 0.17
CA LYS A 60 -0.88 2.52 -0.86
C LYS A 60 -0.62 3.97 -1.32
N TYR A 61 -1.65 4.79 -1.40
CA TYR A 61 -1.49 6.21 -1.75
C TYR A 61 -0.75 7.01 -0.69
N ASP A 62 -1.01 6.76 0.60
CA ASP A 62 -0.32 7.43 1.71
C ASP A 62 1.14 7.00 1.82
N LEU A 63 1.43 5.75 1.43
CA LEU A 63 2.79 5.21 1.29
C LEU A 63 3.55 5.74 0.06
N GLY A 64 2.97 6.66 -0.73
CA GLY A 64 3.61 7.19 -1.94
C GLY A 64 3.64 6.21 -3.12
N LEU A 65 2.88 5.12 -3.05
CA LEU A 65 2.73 4.13 -4.13
C LEU A 65 1.66 4.59 -5.14
N ASP A 66 1.72 5.87 -5.48
CA ASP A 66 0.85 6.51 -6.44
C ASP A 66 1.44 6.43 -7.87
N LYS A 67 0.94 7.28 -8.77
CA LYS A 67 1.47 7.41 -10.12
C LYS A 67 2.98 7.69 -10.14
N ASN A 68 3.55 8.32 -9.11
CA ASN A 68 4.99 8.59 -9.05
C ASN A 68 5.82 7.31 -9.10
N THR A 69 5.39 6.26 -8.39
CA THR A 69 6.05 4.95 -8.42
C THR A 69 6.01 4.33 -9.82
N ALA A 70 4.87 4.44 -10.51
CA ALA A 70 4.72 3.99 -11.90
C ALA A 70 5.61 4.77 -12.89
N ILE A 71 5.69 6.09 -12.71
CA ILE A 71 6.54 6.96 -13.52
C ILE A 71 8.03 6.65 -13.29
N GLN A 72 8.45 6.42 -12.04
CA GLN A 72 9.82 6.07 -11.72
C GLN A 72 10.21 4.73 -12.37
N PHE A 73 9.35 3.72 -12.29
CA PHE A 73 9.58 2.45 -12.98
C PHE A 73 9.82 2.64 -14.49
N VAL A 74 9.02 3.49 -15.15
CA VAL A 74 9.21 3.81 -16.57
C VAL A 74 10.51 4.56 -16.80
N ALA A 75 10.86 5.53 -15.97
CA ALA A 75 12.11 6.25 -16.09
C ALA A 75 13.33 5.31 -16.03
N GLU A 76 13.28 4.28 -15.19
CA GLU A 76 14.35 3.30 -15.01
C GLU A 76 14.38 2.21 -16.09
N ASN A 77 13.22 1.72 -16.54
CA ASN A 77 13.11 0.53 -17.40
C ASN A 77 12.76 0.83 -18.86
N LEU A 78 12.11 1.96 -19.12
CA LEU A 78 11.58 2.40 -20.41
C LEU A 78 11.74 3.93 -20.58
N PRO A 79 12.95 4.51 -20.41
CA PRO A 79 13.14 5.97 -20.37
C PRO A 79 12.64 6.69 -21.62
N ALA A 80 12.71 6.04 -22.79
CA ALA A 80 12.20 6.58 -24.05
C ALA A 80 10.66 6.72 -24.10
N GLN A 81 9.93 6.06 -23.19
CA GLN A 81 8.47 6.08 -23.10
C GLN A 81 7.97 6.90 -21.90
N LEU A 82 8.86 7.67 -21.26
CA LEU A 82 8.52 8.45 -20.06
C LEU A 82 7.42 9.49 -20.34
N GLU A 83 7.49 10.18 -21.47
CA GLU A 83 6.45 11.14 -21.88
C GLU A 83 5.08 10.47 -22.05
N LEU A 84 5.05 9.27 -22.63
CA LEU A 84 3.82 8.48 -22.79
C LEU A 84 3.23 8.09 -21.43
N ALA A 85 4.07 7.71 -20.46
CA ALA A 85 3.59 7.39 -19.12
C ALA A 85 2.93 8.60 -18.45
N TYR A 86 3.53 9.80 -18.54
CA TYR A 86 2.90 11.02 -18.06
C TYR A 86 1.55 11.30 -18.76
N GLU A 87 1.47 11.08 -20.08
CA GLU A 87 0.21 11.22 -20.82
C GLU A 87 -0.86 10.24 -20.32
N ILE A 88 -0.50 8.98 -20.07
CA ILE A 88 -1.41 7.95 -19.54
C ILE A 88 -2.00 8.39 -18.20
N PHE A 89 -1.15 8.87 -17.27
CA PHE A 89 -1.55 9.33 -15.95
C PHE A 89 -2.30 10.67 -15.93
N SER A 90 -2.36 11.39 -17.04
CA SER A 90 -3.19 12.59 -17.19
C SER A 90 -4.69 12.28 -17.43
N LYS A 91 -5.02 11.03 -17.75
CA LYS A 91 -6.38 10.62 -18.17
C LYS A 91 -7.06 9.72 -17.13
N LYS A 92 -8.40 9.74 -17.09
CA LYS A 92 -9.19 8.81 -16.26
C LYS A 92 -8.92 7.36 -16.67
N GLY A 93 -8.79 6.47 -15.68
CA GLY A 93 -8.45 5.05 -15.92
C GLY A 93 -7.00 4.86 -16.35
N ALA A 94 -6.09 5.67 -15.81
CA ALA A 94 -4.67 5.64 -16.10
C ALA A 94 -4.03 4.29 -15.81
N TYR A 95 -4.24 3.71 -14.62
CA TYR A 95 -3.59 2.46 -14.21
C TYR A 95 -3.91 1.27 -15.14
N ARG A 96 -5.15 1.15 -15.61
CA ARG A 96 -5.51 0.11 -16.59
C ARG A 96 -4.72 0.28 -17.88
N ARG A 97 -4.68 1.50 -18.43
CA ARG A 97 -3.92 1.81 -19.66
C ARG A 97 -2.42 1.65 -19.47
N PHE A 98 -1.92 1.97 -18.28
CA PHE A 98 -0.53 1.78 -17.91
C PHE A 98 -0.16 0.29 -17.95
N LYS A 99 -0.97 -0.57 -17.32
CA LYS A 99 -0.78 -2.03 -17.38
C LYS A 99 -0.86 -2.57 -18.81
N ASP A 100 -1.80 -2.08 -19.62
CA ASP A 100 -1.90 -2.45 -21.04
C ASP A 100 -0.63 -2.05 -21.83
N PHE A 101 -0.11 -0.84 -21.59
CA PHE A 101 1.14 -0.34 -22.18
C PHE A 101 2.36 -1.18 -21.78
N LEU A 102 2.46 -1.54 -20.50
CA LEU A 102 3.56 -2.38 -20.01
C LEU A 102 3.48 -3.80 -20.55
N ASN A 103 2.26 -4.34 -20.68
CA ASN A 103 2.04 -5.65 -21.29
C ASN A 103 2.49 -5.66 -22.76
N ALA A 104 2.16 -4.61 -23.51
CA ALA A 104 2.62 -4.46 -24.91
C ALA A 104 4.14 -4.28 -25.05
N SER A 105 4.83 -3.95 -23.96
CA SER A 105 6.28 -3.74 -23.92
C SER A 105 7.04 -4.89 -23.23
N ASP A 106 6.37 -6.01 -22.90
CA ASP A 106 6.92 -7.14 -22.14
C ASP A 106 7.53 -6.72 -20.78
N LYS A 107 6.97 -5.68 -20.15
CA LYS A 107 7.40 -5.13 -18.86
C LYS A 107 6.38 -5.29 -17.74
N LEU A 108 5.24 -5.93 -18.00
CA LEU A 108 4.18 -6.09 -17.00
C LEU A 108 4.65 -6.90 -15.78
N GLU A 109 5.31 -8.04 -15.99
CA GLU A 109 5.84 -8.85 -14.89
C GLU A 109 6.90 -8.09 -14.08
N ALA A 110 7.79 -7.37 -14.76
CA ALA A 110 8.81 -6.54 -14.12
C ALA A 110 8.18 -5.42 -13.27
N TRP A 111 7.07 -4.84 -13.73
CA TRP A 111 6.29 -3.88 -12.96
C TRP A 111 5.72 -4.50 -11.70
N TYR A 112 5.11 -5.69 -11.76
CA TYR A 112 4.57 -6.32 -10.57
C TYR A 112 5.64 -6.59 -9.52
N SER A 113 6.81 -7.11 -9.92
CA SER A 113 7.93 -7.28 -8.98
C SER A 113 8.48 -5.96 -8.44
N TYR A 114 8.41 -4.87 -9.22
CA TYR A 114 8.83 -3.55 -8.76
C TYR A 114 7.82 -2.96 -7.76
N GLU A 115 6.53 -3.05 -8.06
CA GLU A 115 5.43 -2.60 -7.22
C GLU A 115 5.41 -3.34 -5.88
N GLU A 116 5.61 -4.66 -5.88
CA GLU A 116 5.71 -5.49 -4.67
C GLU A 116 6.89 -5.06 -3.78
N ARG A 117 8.06 -4.81 -4.36
CA ARG A 117 9.23 -4.34 -3.60
C ARG A 117 9.01 -2.93 -3.04
N ALA A 118 8.48 -2.02 -3.86
CA ALA A 118 8.18 -0.67 -3.42
C ALA A 118 7.15 -0.67 -2.27
N LEU A 119 6.12 -1.51 -2.37
CA LEU A 119 5.15 -1.71 -1.29
C LEU A 119 5.82 -2.22 -0.02
N ARG A 120 6.65 -3.25 -0.14
CA ARG A 120 7.38 -3.82 1.00
C ARG A 120 8.25 -2.78 1.69
N ASP A 121 9.07 -2.07 0.92
CA ASP A 121 10.00 -1.08 1.45
C ASP A 121 9.25 0.07 2.13
N ALA A 122 8.16 0.54 1.53
CA ALA A 122 7.34 1.61 2.11
C ALA A 122 6.64 1.19 3.40
N ILE A 123 6.13 -0.04 3.49
CA ILE A 123 5.55 -0.58 4.74
C ILE A 123 6.61 -0.65 5.83
N ILE A 124 7.81 -1.15 5.51
CA ILE A 124 8.91 -1.27 6.47
C ILE A 124 9.32 0.11 6.98
N GLU A 125 9.51 1.08 6.08
CA GLU A 125 9.85 2.46 6.42
C GLU A 125 8.79 3.07 7.32
N TRP A 126 7.52 2.97 6.95
CA TRP A 126 6.41 3.48 7.74
C TRP A 126 6.36 2.85 9.15
N CYS A 127 6.55 1.53 9.25
CA CYS A 127 6.58 0.86 10.55
C CYS A 127 7.73 1.37 11.43
N GLN A 128 8.90 1.61 10.84
CA GLN A 128 10.06 2.15 11.56
C GLN A 128 9.83 3.58 12.03
N GLU A 129 9.27 4.45 11.18
CA GLU A 129 8.93 5.84 11.54
C GLU A 129 7.89 5.92 12.66
N ASN A 130 6.91 5.02 12.65
CA ASN A 130 5.82 4.99 13.62
C ASN A 130 6.08 4.08 14.84
N ASN A 131 7.29 3.50 14.94
CA ASN A 131 7.68 2.56 16.01
C ASN A 131 6.71 1.37 16.16
N VAL A 132 6.16 0.89 15.05
CA VAL A 132 5.26 -0.26 15.00
C VAL A 132 6.10 -1.53 15.00
N PRO A 133 6.01 -2.38 16.04
CA PRO A 133 6.75 -3.63 16.07
C PRO A 133 6.13 -4.65 15.12
N PHE A 134 6.93 -5.19 14.20
CA PHE A 134 6.53 -6.26 13.31
C PHE A 134 7.57 -7.38 13.26
N SER A 135 7.13 -8.58 12.88
CA SER A 135 8.02 -9.71 12.62
C SER A 135 7.95 -10.14 11.16
N GLU A 136 9.10 -10.39 10.54
CA GLU A 136 9.16 -11.14 9.29
C GLU A 136 8.86 -12.61 9.61
N ALA A 137 7.65 -13.07 9.28
CA ALA A 137 7.35 -14.50 9.35
C ALA A 137 8.21 -15.21 8.29
N VAL A 138 9.06 -16.14 8.73
CA VAL A 138 9.97 -16.96 7.91
C VAL A 138 9.25 -18.17 7.35
#